data_AF-A0A966FQT0-F1
#
_entry.id   AF-A0A966FQT0-F1
#
_cell.length_a   1.000
_cell.length_b   1.000
_cell.length_c   1.000
_cell.angle_alpha   90.00
_cell.angle_beta   90.00
_cell.angle_gamma   90.00
#
_symmetry.space_group_name_H-M   'P 1'
#
loop_
_entity.id
_entity.type
_entity.pdbx_description
1 polymer ?
#
loop_
_entity_poly.entity_id
_entity_poly.type
_entity_poly.pdbx_seq_one_letter_code
_entity_poly.pdbx_strand_id
1 'polypeptide(L)'
;EDIKKISNTYHAWRGEGGEYKDVEGFCKAATLDEVRKQNYILTPGRYVGIPEEEDDGVSFEEKMEKLTHELAEQMEEAKRLDEEIKKNLSSIGWRIP
;
A
#
# COMPACT_ATOMS: atom_id res chain seq x y z
N GLU A 1 6.94 -12.91 -20.01
CA GLU A 1 7.51 -11.63 -20.51
C GLU A 1 8.44 -10.99 -19.49
N ASP A 2 8.20 -11.19 -18.19
CA ASP A 2 8.96 -10.57 -17.09
C ASP A 2 10.45 -10.95 -17.06
N ILE A 3 10.79 -12.22 -17.30
CA ILE A 3 12.20 -12.67 -17.33
C ILE A 3 12.99 -11.88 -18.38
N LYS A 4 12.39 -11.64 -19.55
CA LYS A 4 13.02 -10.87 -20.63
C LYS A 4 13.16 -9.41 -20.23
N LYS A 5 12.15 -8.82 -19.58
CA LYS A 5 12.20 -7.45 -19.05
C LYS A 5 13.33 -7.28 -18.03
N ILE A 6 13.38 -8.15 -17.02
CA ILE A 6 14.41 -8.13 -15.97
C ILE A 6 15.81 -8.31 -16.56
N SER A 7 15.99 -9.30 -17.44
CA SER A 7 17.28 -9.58 -18.10
C SER A 7 17.75 -8.38 -18.91
N ASN A 8 16.88 -7.80 -19.74
CA ASN A 8 17.21 -6.62 -20.53
C ASN A 8 17.60 -5.42 -19.65
N THR A 9 16.87 -5.16 -18.57
CA THR A 9 17.18 -4.08 -17.63
C THR A 9 18.52 -4.29 -16.93
N TYR A 10 18.84 -5.52 -16.54
CA TYR A 10 20.15 -5.85 -15.97
C TYR A 10 21.29 -5.64 -16.98
N HIS A 11 21.15 -6.11 -18.22
CA HIS A 11 22.16 -5.90 -19.26
C HIS A 11 22.32 -4.41 -19.61
N ALA A 12 21.24 -3.62 -19.60
CA ALA A 12 21.30 -2.17 -19.74
C ALA A 12 22.12 -1.54 -18.62
N TRP A 13 21.85 -1.92 -17.36
CA TRP A 13 22.59 -1.43 -16.20
C TRP A 13 24.08 -1.77 -16.27
N ARG A 14 24.43 -2.96 -16.79
CA ARG A 14 25.81 -3.39 -17.04
C ARG A 14 26.50 -2.64 -18.19
N GLY A 15 25.76 -1.88 -18.99
CA GLY A 15 26.27 -1.23 -20.21
C GLY A 15 26.38 -2.17 -21.42
N GLU A 16 25.78 -3.36 -21.34
CA GLU A 16 25.79 -4.39 -22.39
C GLU A 16 24.53 -4.34 -23.28
N GLY A 17 23.52 -3.56 -22.90
CA GLY A 17 22.23 -3.52 -23.61
C GLY A 17 21.47 -2.20 -23.47
N GLY A 18 21.77 -1.21 -24.32
CA GLY A 18 21.04 0.06 -24.34
C GLY A 18 21.29 0.96 -23.12
N GLU A 19 20.51 2.02 -22.98
CA GLU A 19 20.62 3.00 -21.89
C GLU A 19 19.85 2.53 -20.64
N TYR A 20 20.52 2.51 -19.49
CA TYR A 20 19.89 2.22 -18.20
C TYR A 20 19.24 3.46 -17.60
N LYS A 21 18.07 3.28 -16.98
CA LYS A 21 17.40 4.29 -16.16
C LYS A 21 16.78 3.63 -14.94
N ASP A 22 16.82 4.34 -13.81
CA ASP A 22 16.06 3.99 -12.63
C ASP A 22 14.56 4.11 -12.94
N VAL A 23 13.76 3.18 -12.39
CA VAL A 23 12.31 3.12 -12.57
C VAL A 23 11.68 2.81 -11.23
N GLU A 24 10.82 3.72 -10.75
CA GLU A 24 10.11 3.54 -9.49
C GLU A 24 9.28 2.25 -9.47
N GLY A 25 9.32 1.56 -8.34
CA GLY A 25 8.68 0.23 -8.20
C GLY A 25 9.37 -0.92 -8.93
N PHE A 26 10.43 -0.67 -9.72
CA PHE A 26 11.06 -1.71 -10.54
C PHE A 26 12.57 -1.85 -10.36
N CYS A 27 13.38 -0.81 -10.59
CA CYS A 27 14.83 -0.91 -10.48
C CYS A 27 15.49 0.41 -10.07
N LYS A 28 16.59 0.32 -9.32
CA LYS A 28 17.43 1.47 -8.97
C LYS A 28 18.90 1.09 -8.84
N ALA A 29 19.78 1.91 -9.40
CA ALA A 29 21.22 1.87 -9.13
C ALA A 29 21.55 2.74 -7.90
N ALA A 30 21.66 2.09 -6.73
CA ALA A 30 22.01 2.79 -5.49
C ALA A 30 23.53 2.93 -5.31
N THR A 31 23.96 4.11 -4.85
CA THR A 31 25.34 4.38 -4.43
C THR A 31 25.66 3.77 -3.06
N LEU A 32 26.95 3.57 -2.76
CA LEU A 32 27.36 3.10 -1.43
C LEU A 32 26.95 4.04 -0.30
N ASP A 33 26.87 5.35 -0.56
CA ASP A 33 26.43 6.32 0.45
C ASP A 33 24.94 6.20 0.75
N GLU A 34 24.10 5.92 -0.25
CA GLU A 34 22.68 5.58 -0.03
C GLU A 34 22.54 4.30 0.79
N VAL A 35 23.33 3.27 0.48
CA VAL A 35 23.33 2.01 1.23
C VAL A 35 23.73 2.24 2.69
N ARG A 36 24.76 3.07 2.94
CA ARG A 36 25.17 3.48 4.30
C ARG A 36 24.05 4.18 5.05
N LYS A 37 23.36 5.14 4.42
CA LYS A 37 22.23 5.87 5.01
C LYS A 37 21.08 4.94 5.41
N GLN A 38 20.90 3.84 4.70
CA GLN A 38 19.91 2.80 4.99
C GLN A 38 20.41 1.71 5.95
N ASN A 39 21.52 1.94 6.68
CA ASN A 39 22.15 0.99 7.59
C ASN A 39 22.49 -0.36 6.91
N TYR A 40 22.89 -0.31 5.65
CA TYR A 40 23.26 -1.49 4.84
C TYR A 40 22.13 -2.51 4.62
N ILE A 41 20.89 -2.14 4.91
CA ILE A 41 19.71 -2.98 4.62
C ILE A 41 19.47 -2.92 3.11
N LEU A 42 19.51 -4.06 2.42
CA LEU A 42 19.39 -4.16 0.95
C LEU A 42 18.00 -4.56 0.45
N THR A 43 16.96 -4.37 1.27
CA THR A 43 15.60 -4.67 0.84
C THR A 43 15.18 -3.69 -0.26
N PRO A 44 14.74 -4.17 -1.46
CA PRO A 44 14.47 -3.31 -2.61
C PRO A 44 13.52 -2.14 -2.31
N GLY A 45 12.50 -2.35 -1.48
CA GLY A 45 11.55 -1.29 -1.10
C GLY A 45 12.16 -0.06 -0.42
N ARG A 46 13.39 -0.14 0.11
CA ARG A 46 14.11 1.01 0.67
C ARG A 46 14.80 1.89 -0.37
N TYR A 47 14.91 1.42 -1.62
CA TYR A 47 15.64 2.08 -2.69
C TYR A 47 14.76 2.39 -3.89
N VAL A 48 13.88 1.46 -4.25
CA VAL A 48 13.19 1.43 -5.55
C VAL A 48 11.95 2.34 -5.57
N GLY A 49 11.57 2.95 -4.45
CA GLY A 49 10.39 3.82 -4.37
C GLY A 49 9.09 3.06 -4.64
N ILE A 50 8.00 3.81 -4.74
CA ILE A 50 6.68 3.32 -5.17
C ILE A 50 6.40 4.04 -6.49
N PRO A 51 5.94 3.35 -7.54
CA PRO A 51 5.55 4.05 -8.76
C PRO A 51 4.49 5.09 -8.39
N GLU A 52 4.57 6.29 -8.96
CA GLU A 52 3.48 7.27 -8.84
C GLU A 52 2.14 6.55 -9.08
N GLU A 53 1.28 6.53 -8.06
CA GLU A 53 -0.09 6.06 -8.24
C GLU A 53 -0.73 6.97 -9.29
N GLU A 54 -1.59 6.40 -10.14
CA GLU A 54 -2.46 7.24 -10.98
C GLU A 54 -3.22 8.16 -10.03
N ASP A 55 -2.91 9.46 -10.09
CA ASP A 55 -3.59 10.48 -9.31
C ASP A 55 -5.07 10.43 -9.70
N ASP A 56 -5.90 9.92 -8.78
CA ASP A 56 -7.35 9.88 -8.95
C ASP A 56 -7.97 11.29 -8.87
N GLY A 57 -7.14 12.32 -8.72
CA GLY A 57 -7.50 13.72 -8.67
C GLY A 57 -8.11 14.14 -7.34
N VAL A 58 -8.11 13.26 -6.33
CA VAL A 58 -8.68 13.53 -5.01
C VAL A 58 -7.57 13.74 -4.00
N SER A 59 -7.60 14.87 -3.29
CA SER A 59 -6.61 15.17 -2.26
C SER A 59 -6.65 14.15 -1.11
N PHE A 60 -5.53 14.02 -0.39
CA PHE A 60 -5.48 13.16 0.79
C PHE A 60 -6.52 13.58 1.83
N GLU A 61 -6.69 14.88 2.03
CA GLU A 61 -7.65 15.46 2.96
C GLU A 61 -9.09 15.08 2.59
N GLU A 62 -9.49 15.23 1.32
CA GLU A 62 -10.82 14.84 0.84
C GLU A 62 -11.08 13.34 0.97
N LYS A 63 -10.08 12.49 0.64
CA LYS A 63 -10.19 11.04 0.84
C LYS A 63 -10.40 10.69 2.31
N MET A 64 -9.62 11.30 3.19
CA MET A 64 -9.70 11.04 4.62
C MET A 64 -11.03 11.53 5.21
N GLU A 65 -11.52 12.70 4.81
CA GLU A 65 -12.83 13.20 5.23
C GLU A 65 -13.95 12.22 4.82
N LYS A 66 -13.95 11.80 3.55
CA LYS A 66 -14.94 10.82 3.06
C LYS A 66 -14.86 9.49 3.80
N LEU A 67 -13.66 8.89 3.90
CA LEU A 67 -13.47 7.58 4.52
C LEU A 67 -13.80 7.59 6.02
N THR A 68 -13.47 8.67 6.73
CA THR A 68 -13.81 8.79 8.15
C THR A 68 -15.30 9.00 8.38
N HIS A 69 -15.98 9.71 7.48
CA HIS A 69 -17.44 9.82 7.51
C HIS A 69 -18.11 8.46 7.27
N GLU A 70 -17.73 7.75 6.21
CA GLU A 70 -18.25 6.40 5.92
C GLU A 70 -17.99 5.42 7.07
N LEU A 71 -16.80 5.47 7.68
CA LEU A 71 -16.48 4.65 8.84
C LEU A 71 -17.37 5.00 10.04
N ALA A 72 -17.67 6.27 10.28
CA ALA A 72 -18.54 6.69 11.36
C ALA A 72 -19.97 6.15 11.19
N GLU A 73 -20.52 6.21 9.98
CA GLU A 73 -21.84 5.64 9.66
C GLU A 73 -21.86 4.12 9.88
N GLN A 74 -20.82 3.42 9.42
CA GLN A 74 -20.69 1.97 9.61
C GLN A 74 -20.61 1.59 11.10
N MET A 75 -19.93 2.40 11.91
CA MET A 75 -19.84 2.18 13.36
C MET A 75 -21.17 2.40 14.07
N GLU A 76 -21.99 3.36 13.62
CA GLU A 76 -23.34 3.57 14.16
C GLU A 76 -24.27 2.42 13.78
N GLU A 77 -24.23 1.98 12.53
CA GLU A 77 -25.00 0.84 12.06
C GLU A 77 -24.62 -0.46 12.79
N ALA A 78 -23.32 -0.70 13.02
CA ALA A 78 -22.86 -1.84 13.78
C ALA A 78 -23.43 -1.84 15.21
N LYS A 79 -23.45 -0.69 15.89
CA LYS A 79 -24.06 -0.57 17.23
C LYS A 79 -25.55 -0.87 17.21
N ARG A 80 -26.28 -0.36 16.21
CA ARG A 80 -27.72 -0.62 16.05
C ARG A 80 -27.99 -2.11 15.87
N LEU A 81 -27.20 -2.78 15.03
CA LEU A 81 -27.30 -4.22 14.80
C LEU A 81 -26.96 -5.01 16.07
N ASP A 82 -25.94 -4.61 16.82
CA ASP A 82 -25.59 -5.24 18.11
C ASP A 82 -26.75 -5.14 19.12
N GLU A 83 -27.41 -3.99 19.21
CA GLU A 83 -28.59 -3.81 20.07
C GLU A 83 -29.76 -4.69 19.62
N GLU A 84 -30.00 -4.79 18.31
CA GLU A 84 -31.04 -5.63 17.74
C GLU A 84 -30.77 -7.12 18.01
N ILE A 85 -29.53 -7.57 17.86
CA ILE A 85 -29.09 -8.94 18.19
C ILE A 85 -29.33 -9.21 19.68
N LYS A 86 -28.92 -8.30 20.57
CA LYS A 86 -29.14 -8.44 22.03
C LYS A 86 -30.63 -8.54 22.38
N LYS A 87 -31.47 -7.73 21.74
CA LYS A 87 -32.93 -7.75 21.92
C LYS A 87 -33.53 -9.08 21.45
N ASN A 88 -33.14 -9.54 20.27
CA ASN A 88 -33.62 -10.79 19.69
C ASN A 88 -33.21 -12.00 20.54
N LEU A 89 -31.96 -12.07 21.01
CA LEU A 89 -31.50 -13.12 21.92
C LEU A 89 -32.25 -13.09 23.26
N SER A 90 -32.49 -11.90 23.80
CA SER A 90 -33.25 -11.75 25.05
C SER A 90 -34.67 -12.29 24.94
N SER A 91 -35.31 -12.17 23.76
CA SER A 91 -36.65 -12.68 23.50
C SER A 91 -36.75 -14.21 23.51
N ILE A 92 -35.63 -14.90 23.23
CA ILE A 92 -35.54 -16.37 23.24
C ILE A 92 -34.83 -16.91 24.51
N GLY A 93 -34.67 -16.06 25.53
CA GLY A 93 -34.18 -16.46 26.85
C GLY A 93 -32.66 -16.41 27.06
N TRP A 94 -31.89 -15.84 26.12
CA TRP A 94 -30.43 -15.73 26.22
C TRP A 94 -29.99 -14.27 26.33
N ARG A 95 -29.01 -13.96 27.19
CA ARG A 95 -28.43 -12.61 27.30
C ARG A 95 -26.93 -12.66 27.07
N ILE A 96 -26.45 -11.76 26.22
CA ILE A 96 -25.02 -11.48 26.06
C ILE A 96 -24.63 -10.51 27.19
N PRO A 97 -23.57 -10.80 27.98
CA PRO A 97 -23.04 -9.89 28.99
C PRO A 97 -22.68 -8.50 28.46
#